data_AF-A0A966BIN8-F1
#
_entry.id   AF-A0A966BIN8-F1
#
_cell.length_a   1.000
_cell.length_b   1.000
_cell.length_c   1.000
_cell.angle_alpha   90.00
_cell.angle_beta   90.00
_cell.angle_gamma   90.00
#
_symmetry.space_group_name_H-M   'P 1'
#
loop_
_entity.id
_entity.type
_entity.pdbx_description
1 polymer ?
#
loop_
_entity_poly.entity_id
_entity_poly.type
_entity_poly.pdbx_seq_one_letter_code
_entity_poly.pdbx_strand_id
1 'polypeptide(L)'
;YIKSRNLTVDARTAMREPILLKTLTGQVKWLHEKGEWAFKLDNIAVANDDLAGNLYGGFQTQAGTLGLLDLTVSLTHGDLRRAARYTPLIALAKKDNDWLNDAMLSGHTEDFRLRLKGNLSDFPLDGTKDALFEISAHGEGAAVAFAKDWPTIENISGEFSIRGNKLEVYAPSATMLGARIHNLTIALPDMMSPDMPLEIKGEAEASNNVFLEFVQKSPVRGYING
;
A
#
# COMPACT_ATOMS: atom_id res chain seq x y z
N TYR A 1 -10.76 22.89 -16.70
CA TYR A 1 -11.52 21.63 -16.50
C TYR A 1 -11.02 20.63 -17.51
N ILE A 2 -10.68 19.42 -17.06
CA ILE A 2 -10.14 18.33 -17.88
C ILE A 2 -11.13 17.18 -17.84
N LYS A 3 -11.42 16.61 -19.02
CA LYS A 3 -12.20 15.38 -19.18
C LYS A 3 -11.50 14.55 -20.25
N SER A 4 -10.89 13.46 -19.86
CA SER A 4 -10.10 12.59 -20.73
C SER A 4 -10.60 11.15 -20.66
N ARG A 5 -10.40 10.43 -21.76
CA ARG A 5 -10.63 8.99 -21.90
C ARG A 5 -9.36 8.35 -22.41
N ASN A 6 -8.98 7.20 -21.86
CA ASN A 6 -7.77 6.46 -22.24
C ASN A 6 -6.50 7.33 -22.15
N LEU A 7 -6.32 8.02 -21.02
CA LEU A 7 -5.14 8.82 -20.75
C LEU A 7 -4.02 7.93 -20.24
N THR A 8 -2.84 8.04 -20.82
CA THR A 8 -1.62 7.46 -20.26
C THR A 8 -0.86 8.52 -19.49
N VAL A 9 -0.58 8.25 -18.21
CA VAL A 9 0.32 9.05 -17.37
C VAL A 9 1.67 8.36 -17.36
N ASP A 10 2.64 8.93 -18.08
CA ASP A 10 4.00 8.41 -18.16
C ASP A 10 4.91 9.18 -17.19
N ALA A 11 5.25 8.55 -16.06
CA ALA A 11 6.07 9.11 -14.99
C ALA A 11 7.30 8.23 -14.73
N ARG A 12 8.13 8.01 -15.77
CA ARG A 12 9.24 7.02 -15.78
C ARG A 12 10.23 7.10 -14.62
N THR A 13 10.41 8.28 -14.03
CA THR A 13 11.31 8.48 -12.90
C THR A 13 10.67 8.15 -11.54
N ALA A 14 9.33 8.16 -11.48
CA ALA A 14 8.57 7.96 -10.25
C ALA A 14 7.86 6.60 -10.21
N MET A 15 7.47 6.04 -11.35
CA MET A 15 6.68 4.81 -11.48
C MET A 15 7.43 3.76 -12.32
N ARG A 16 7.18 2.48 -12.04
CA ARG A 16 7.76 1.34 -12.78
C ARG A 16 7.28 1.27 -14.23
N GLU A 17 6.03 1.66 -14.47
CA GLU A 17 5.38 1.61 -15.76
C GLU A 17 4.35 2.73 -15.90
N PRO A 18 3.97 3.10 -17.14
CA PRO A 18 2.92 4.10 -17.36
C PRO A 18 1.57 3.66 -16.78
N ILE A 19 0.86 4.61 -16.17
CA ILE A 19 -0.48 4.36 -15.64
C ILE A 19 -1.50 4.69 -16.71
N LEU A 20 -2.26 3.67 -17.13
CA LEU A 20 -3.39 3.84 -18.05
C LEU A 20 -4.66 4.15 -17.26
N LEU A 21 -5.23 5.32 -17.48
CA LEU A 21 -6.52 5.75 -16.94
C LEU A 21 -7.60 5.65 -18.01
N LYS A 22 -8.62 4.85 -17.74
CA LYS A 22 -9.79 4.75 -18.61
C LYS A 22 -10.57 6.07 -18.62
N THR A 23 -10.70 6.70 -17.46
CA THR A 23 -11.30 8.03 -17.31
C THR A 23 -10.51 8.88 -16.34
N LEU A 24 -10.37 10.16 -16.69
CA LEU A 24 -9.92 11.21 -15.77
C LEU A 24 -10.81 12.44 -15.95
N THR A 25 -11.38 12.96 -14.86
CA THR A 25 -12.19 14.19 -14.87
C THR A 25 -11.89 15.07 -13.68
N GLY A 26 -11.76 16.37 -13.87
CA GLY A 26 -11.57 17.32 -12.77
C GLY A 26 -10.98 18.64 -13.21
N GLN A 27 -10.35 19.37 -12.30
CA GLN A 27 -9.68 20.62 -12.62
C GLN A 27 -8.23 20.59 -12.17
N VAL A 28 -7.33 20.86 -13.11
CA VAL A 28 -5.91 21.09 -12.83
C VAL A 28 -5.63 22.55 -13.14
N LYS A 29 -5.00 23.24 -12.20
CA LYS A 29 -4.43 24.57 -12.40
C LYS A 29 -2.92 24.43 -12.28
N TRP A 30 -2.19 25.16 -13.10
CA TRP A 30 -0.74 25.20 -13.01
C TRP A 30 -0.24 26.63 -13.14
N LEU A 31 0.89 26.90 -12.52
CA LEU A 31 1.63 28.15 -12.61
C LEU A 31 3.10 27.81 -12.81
N HIS A 32 3.78 28.61 -13.63
CA HIS A 32 5.23 28.52 -13.80
C HIS A 32 5.84 29.87 -13.48
N GLU A 33 6.62 29.94 -12.41
CA GLU A 33 7.27 31.18 -11.95
C GLU A 33 8.69 30.87 -11.46
N LYS A 34 9.64 31.73 -11.84
CA LYS A 34 11.05 31.64 -11.42
C LYS A 34 11.69 30.26 -11.70
N GLY A 35 11.26 29.58 -12.76
CA GLY A 35 11.77 28.26 -13.14
C GLY A 35 11.09 27.09 -12.42
N GLU A 36 10.14 27.35 -11.52
CA GLU A 36 9.41 26.31 -10.78
C GLU A 36 7.97 26.18 -11.27
N TRP A 37 7.46 24.95 -11.26
CA TRP A 37 6.08 24.63 -11.52
C TRP A 37 5.31 24.41 -10.21
N ALA A 38 4.10 24.97 -10.13
CA ALA A 38 3.13 24.65 -9.10
C ALA A 38 1.86 24.12 -9.76
N PHE A 39 1.45 22.90 -9.39
CA PHE A 39 0.23 22.24 -9.84
C PHE A 39 -0.76 22.18 -8.69
N LYS A 40 -2.03 22.46 -8.98
CA LYS A 40 -3.15 22.31 -8.05
C LYS A 40 -4.21 21.42 -8.69
N LEU A 41 -4.59 20.39 -7.93
CA LEU A 41 -5.56 19.36 -8.28
C LEU A 41 -6.84 19.62 -7.48
N ASP A 42 -7.86 20.12 -8.16
CA ASP A 42 -9.18 20.38 -7.58
C ASP A 42 -10.11 19.21 -7.97
N ASN A 43 -10.23 18.24 -7.05
CA ASN A 43 -11.09 17.05 -7.13
C ASN A 43 -11.02 16.31 -8.48
N ILE A 44 -9.91 15.59 -8.70
CA ILE A 44 -9.73 14.76 -9.88
C ILE A 44 -10.32 13.38 -9.60
N ALA A 45 -11.35 13.00 -10.34
CA ALA A 45 -11.85 11.63 -10.36
C ALA A 45 -11.09 10.82 -11.41
N VAL A 46 -10.64 9.63 -11.04
CA VAL A 46 -9.92 8.68 -11.89
C VAL A 46 -10.55 7.29 -11.82
N ALA A 47 -10.49 6.55 -12.93
CA ALA A 47 -10.83 5.14 -12.94
C ALA A 47 -10.11 4.38 -14.06
N ASN A 48 -9.83 3.11 -13.81
CA ASN A 48 -9.45 2.10 -14.79
C ASN A 48 -9.95 0.72 -14.32
N ASP A 49 -9.40 -0.36 -14.86
CA ASP A 49 -9.83 -1.72 -14.51
C ASP A 49 -9.28 -2.18 -13.14
N ASP A 50 -8.29 -1.48 -12.57
CA ASP A 50 -7.69 -1.83 -11.28
C ASP A 50 -8.22 -0.98 -10.13
N LEU A 51 -8.60 0.28 -10.39
CA LEU A 51 -8.99 1.23 -9.33
C LEU A 51 -10.01 2.27 -9.79
N ALA A 52 -10.70 2.86 -8.81
CA ALA A 52 -11.52 4.05 -8.99
C ALA A 52 -11.51 4.92 -7.73
N GLY A 53 -11.48 6.24 -7.90
CA GLY A 53 -11.46 7.15 -6.76
C GLY A 53 -11.24 8.62 -7.13
N ASN A 54 -10.97 9.41 -6.10
CA ASN A 54 -10.72 10.84 -6.19
C ASN A 54 -9.37 11.22 -5.57
N LEU A 55 -8.74 12.23 -6.16
CA LEU A 55 -7.51 12.82 -5.66
C LEU A 55 -7.57 14.35 -5.70
N TYR A 56 -7.05 14.98 -4.65
CA TYR A 56 -6.98 16.43 -4.52
C TYR A 56 -5.68 16.83 -3.85
N GLY A 57 -5.21 18.04 -4.13
CA GLY A 57 -3.94 18.51 -3.58
C GLY A 57 -3.14 19.38 -4.52
N GLY A 58 -1.83 19.30 -4.44
CA GLY A 58 -0.90 20.01 -5.30
C GLY A 58 0.51 19.45 -5.23
N PHE A 59 1.29 19.81 -6.23
CA PHE A 59 2.70 19.47 -6.34
C PHE A 59 3.46 20.72 -6.78
N GLN A 60 4.57 21.00 -6.12
CA GLN A 60 5.43 22.13 -6.46
C GLN A 60 6.86 21.62 -6.67
N THR A 61 7.45 21.96 -7.82
CA THR A 61 8.87 21.70 -8.03
C THR A 61 9.71 22.67 -7.20
N GLN A 62 10.88 22.21 -6.81
CA GLN A 62 11.87 23.04 -6.13
C GLN A 62 13.25 22.57 -6.56
N ALA A 63 14.05 23.48 -7.12
CA ALA A 63 15.38 23.19 -7.60
C ALA A 63 16.22 22.50 -6.51
N GLY A 64 16.84 21.39 -6.88
CA GLY A 64 17.65 20.57 -5.96
C GLY A 64 16.87 19.59 -5.10
N THR A 65 15.54 19.50 -5.22
CA THR A 65 14.72 18.50 -4.52
C THR A 65 13.83 17.72 -5.49
N LEU A 66 13.13 16.71 -4.98
CA LEU A 66 12.09 15.97 -5.70
C LEU A 66 10.72 16.68 -5.69
N GLY A 67 10.66 17.88 -5.10
CA GLY A 67 9.47 18.71 -5.01
C GLY A 67 8.67 18.52 -3.72
N LEU A 68 7.79 19.48 -3.46
CA LEU A 68 6.85 19.48 -2.35
C LEU A 68 5.52 18.90 -2.83
N LEU A 69 5.04 17.87 -2.15
CA LEU A 69 3.76 17.25 -2.42
C LEU A 69 2.80 17.52 -1.26
N ASP A 70 1.56 17.87 -1.58
CA ASP A 70 0.44 17.86 -0.66
C ASP A 70 -0.70 17.14 -1.39
N LEU A 71 -0.92 15.88 -1.08
CA LEU A 71 -1.85 15.01 -1.79
C LEU A 71 -2.75 14.28 -0.80
N THR A 72 -4.03 14.19 -1.16
CA THR A 72 -4.95 13.23 -0.57
C THR A 72 -5.58 12.41 -1.69
N VAL A 73 -5.66 11.10 -1.47
CA VAL A 73 -6.31 10.15 -2.36
C VAL A 73 -7.34 9.37 -1.55
N SER A 74 -8.52 9.17 -2.12
CA SER A 74 -9.55 8.26 -1.62
C SER A 74 -10.01 7.38 -2.77
N LEU A 75 -9.82 6.07 -2.63
CA LEU A 75 -10.30 5.09 -3.60
C LEU A 75 -11.54 4.40 -3.05
N THR A 76 -12.55 4.28 -3.90
CA THR A 76 -13.77 3.51 -3.65
C THR A 76 -13.68 2.11 -4.23
N HIS A 77 -12.61 1.83 -4.97
CA HIS A 77 -12.29 0.52 -5.50
C HIS A 77 -10.78 0.42 -5.75
N GLY A 78 -10.19 -0.70 -5.37
CA GLY A 78 -8.81 -1.05 -5.70
C GLY A 78 -8.59 -2.55 -5.68
N ASP A 79 -7.99 -3.09 -6.75
CA ASP A 79 -7.51 -4.47 -6.83
C ASP A 79 -6.17 -4.60 -6.10
N LEU A 80 -6.14 -5.38 -5.02
CA LEU A 80 -4.95 -5.52 -4.19
C LEU A 80 -3.79 -6.22 -4.91
N ARG A 81 -4.08 -7.04 -5.93
CA ARG A 81 -3.06 -7.68 -6.80
C ARG A 81 -2.27 -6.64 -7.60
N ARG A 82 -2.78 -5.43 -7.70
CA ARG A 82 -2.19 -4.32 -8.46
C ARG A 82 -1.49 -3.31 -7.57
N ALA A 83 -1.43 -3.52 -6.25
CA ALA A 83 -0.84 -2.56 -5.32
C ALA A 83 0.60 -2.16 -5.71
N ALA A 84 1.44 -3.12 -6.12
CA ALA A 84 2.81 -2.85 -6.56
C ALA A 84 2.90 -1.90 -7.76
N ARG A 85 1.95 -2.01 -8.71
CA ARG A 85 1.84 -1.15 -9.90
C ARG A 85 1.64 0.32 -9.55
N TYR A 86 0.87 0.58 -8.49
CA TYR A 86 0.52 1.94 -8.05
C TYR A 86 1.44 2.47 -6.93
N THR A 87 2.48 1.73 -6.57
CA THR A 87 3.45 2.15 -5.56
C THR A 87 4.63 2.86 -6.23
N PRO A 88 4.91 4.13 -5.88
CA PRO A 88 6.05 4.86 -6.44
C PRO A 88 7.40 4.23 -6.08
N LEU A 89 8.38 4.37 -6.97
CA LEU A 89 9.75 3.85 -6.80
C LEU A 89 10.49 4.44 -5.60
N ILE A 90 10.17 5.69 -5.25
CA ILE A 90 10.70 6.32 -4.04
C ILE A 90 10.10 5.73 -2.76
N ALA A 91 8.88 5.20 -2.85
CA ALA A 91 8.15 4.74 -1.69
C ALA A 91 8.55 3.33 -1.27
N LEU A 92 8.92 2.49 -2.23
CA LEU A 92 9.26 1.10 -2.00
C LEU A 92 10.37 0.68 -2.95
N ALA A 93 11.50 0.24 -2.40
CA ALA A 93 12.62 -0.23 -3.20
C ALA A 93 12.21 -1.38 -4.11
N LYS A 94 12.93 -1.56 -5.22
CA LYS A 94 12.56 -2.55 -6.25
C LYS A 94 12.29 -3.96 -5.68
N LYS A 95 13.15 -4.43 -4.78
CA LYS A 95 13.03 -5.77 -4.17
C LYS A 95 11.71 -5.92 -3.40
N ASP A 96 11.36 -4.94 -2.60
CA ASP A 96 10.16 -4.99 -1.77
C ASP A 96 8.89 -4.75 -2.60
N ASN A 97 9.00 -3.97 -3.68
CA ASN A 97 7.93 -3.81 -4.65
C ASN A 97 7.71 -5.09 -5.49
N ASP A 98 8.77 -5.81 -5.86
CA ASP A 98 8.66 -7.13 -6.48
C ASP A 98 8.01 -8.13 -5.52
N TRP A 99 8.39 -8.12 -4.23
CA TRP A 99 7.70 -8.92 -3.22
C TRP A 99 6.21 -8.57 -3.14
N LEU A 100 5.85 -7.29 -3.10
CA LEU A 100 4.44 -6.86 -3.05
C LEU A 100 3.65 -7.33 -4.28
N ASN A 101 4.29 -7.32 -5.45
CA ASN A 101 3.68 -7.81 -6.70
C ASN A 101 3.40 -9.31 -6.65
N ASP A 102 4.34 -10.09 -6.13
CA ASP A 102 4.26 -11.55 -6.15
C ASP A 102 3.46 -12.11 -4.96
N ALA A 103 3.48 -11.41 -3.81
CA ALA A 103 2.83 -11.84 -2.59
C ALA A 103 1.32 -11.61 -2.62
N MET A 104 0.82 -10.55 -3.26
CA MET A 104 -0.61 -10.22 -3.29
C MET A 104 -1.34 -11.03 -4.37
N LEU A 105 -1.96 -12.13 -3.97
CA LEU A 105 -2.57 -13.09 -4.90
C LEU A 105 -4.03 -12.76 -5.24
N SER A 106 -4.76 -12.20 -4.29
CA SER A 106 -6.16 -11.78 -4.47
C SER A 106 -6.54 -10.69 -3.49
N GLY A 107 -7.76 -10.18 -3.65
CA GLY A 107 -8.40 -9.25 -2.74
C GLY A 107 -8.68 -7.91 -3.39
N HIS A 108 -9.57 -7.16 -2.75
CA HIS A 108 -9.93 -5.82 -3.17
C HIS A 108 -10.13 -4.93 -1.94
N THR A 109 -10.23 -3.63 -2.17
CA THR A 109 -10.57 -2.64 -1.16
C THR A 109 -11.60 -1.68 -1.72
N GLU A 110 -12.58 -1.30 -0.90
CA GLU A 110 -13.56 -0.25 -1.19
C GLU A 110 -13.37 1.01 -0.33
N ASP A 111 -12.47 0.94 0.66
CA ASP A 111 -12.06 2.08 1.48
C ASP A 111 -10.54 2.09 1.54
N PHE A 112 -9.91 2.82 0.62
CA PHE A 112 -8.50 3.16 0.70
C PHE A 112 -8.33 4.67 0.78
N ARG A 113 -7.47 5.12 1.69
CA ARG A 113 -7.13 6.53 1.88
C ARG A 113 -5.62 6.69 2.00
N LEU A 114 -5.09 7.69 1.31
CA LEU A 114 -3.71 8.14 1.42
C LEU A 114 -3.71 9.65 1.70
N ARG A 115 -2.93 10.06 2.69
CA ARG A 115 -2.57 11.45 2.94
C ARG A 115 -1.05 11.56 2.92
N LEU A 116 -0.52 12.39 2.02
CA LEU A 116 0.91 12.63 1.89
C LEU A 116 1.17 14.13 1.81
N LYS A 117 1.98 14.68 2.71
CA LYS A 117 2.37 16.09 2.71
C LYS A 117 3.84 16.22 3.08
N GLY A 118 4.68 16.82 2.24
CA GLY A 118 6.07 17.08 2.58
C GLY A 118 6.98 17.18 1.36
N ASN A 119 8.28 17.30 1.61
CA ASN A 119 9.31 17.25 0.57
C ASN A 119 9.59 15.80 0.19
N LEU A 120 9.41 15.47 -1.09
CA LEU A 120 9.62 14.11 -1.57
C LEU A 120 11.07 13.65 -1.44
N SER A 121 12.04 14.56 -1.35
CA SER A 121 13.45 14.20 -1.08
C SER A 121 13.68 13.57 0.30
N ASP A 122 12.73 13.74 1.23
CA ASP A 122 12.84 13.26 2.61
C ASP A 122 12.06 11.94 2.81
N PHE A 123 11.59 11.29 1.74
CA PHE A 123 10.78 10.07 1.83
C PHE A 123 11.62 8.85 2.31
N PRO A 124 11.07 7.95 3.15
CA PRO A 124 9.74 8.02 3.77
C PRO A 124 9.64 9.09 4.84
N LEU A 125 8.54 9.82 4.78
CA LEU A 125 8.26 10.90 5.72
C LEU A 125 7.96 10.30 7.10
N ASP A 126 8.64 10.83 8.11
CA ASP A 126 8.61 10.33 9.50
C ASP A 126 7.31 10.65 10.27
N GLY A 127 6.36 11.38 9.66
CA GLY A 127 5.09 11.73 10.29
C GLY A 127 5.15 12.97 11.19
N THR A 128 6.22 13.76 11.12
CA THR A 128 6.33 15.04 11.86
C THR A 128 5.34 16.11 11.34
N LYS A 129 5.11 17.21 12.10
CA LYS A 129 4.09 18.23 11.78
C LYS A 129 4.19 18.80 10.36
N ASP A 130 5.42 18.86 9.83
CA ASP A 130 5.69 19.40 8.50
C ASP A 130 5.75 18.31 7.41
N ALA A 131 5.72 17.03 7.81
CA ALA A 131 5.83 15.86 6.95
C ALA A 131 4.80 14.77 7.34
N LEU A 132 3.67 14.68 6.62
CA LEU A 132 2.62 13.69 6.86
C LEU A 132 2.71 12.54 5.86
N PHE A 133 2.66 11.31 6.36
CA PHE A 133 2.45 10.12 5.54
C PHE A 133 1.50 9.17 6.27
N GLU A 134 0.29 9.05 5.75
CA GLU A 134 -0.73 8.16 6.30
C GLU A 134 -1.39 7.37 5.18
N ILE A 135 -1.48 6.05 5.36
CA ILE A 135 -2.24 5.15 4.52
C ILE A 135 -3.23 4.41 5.42
N SER A 136 -4.44 4.19 4.93
CA SER A 136 -5.39 3.25 5.54
C SER A 136 -6.16 2.53 4.44
N ALA A 137 -6.42 1.24 4.65
CA ALA A 137 -7.24 0.45 3.74
C ALA A 137 -8.04 -0.60 4.51
N HIS A 138 -9.27 -0.87 4.07
CA HIS A 138 -10.00 -2.09 4.44
C HIS A 138 -9.96 -3.07 3.26
N GLY A 139 -9.26 -4.18 3.44
CA GLY A 139 -9.14 -5.24 2.44
C GLY A 139 -10.15 -6.36 2.67
N GLU A 140 -10.71 -6.90 1.59
CA GLU A 140 -11.63 -8.03 1.59
C GLU A 140 -11.21 -9.12 0.59
N GLY A 141 -11.34 -10.38 1.01
CA GLY A 141 -11.00 -11.54 0.18
C GLY A 141 -9.52 -11.61 -0.20
N ALA A 142 -8.66 -11.02 0.62
CA ALA A 142 -7.23 -10.99 0.36
C ALA A 142 -6.59 -12.38 0.55
N ALA A 143 -5.66 -12.70 -0.34
CA ALA A 143 -4.76 -13.85 -0.20
C ALA A 143 -3.32 -13.38 -0.40
N VAL A 144 -2.43 -13.78 0.52
CA VAL A 144 -1.05 -13.31 0.57
C VAL A 144 -0.08 -14.48 0.71
N ALA A 145 0.86 -14.60 -0.23
CA ALA A 145 2.00 -15.51 -0.16
C ALA A 145 3.23 -14.75 0.37
N PHE A 146 3.31 -14.57 1.69
CA PHE A 146 4.30 -13.68 2.31
C PHE A 146 5.73 -14.22 2.32
N ALA A 147 5.92 -15.55 2.27
CA ALA A 147 7.22 -16.17 2.17
C ALA A 147 7.14 -17.55 1.51
N LYS A 148 8.19 -17.93 0.78
CA LYS A 148 8.23 -19.17 -0.03
C LYS A 148 7.94 -20.44 0.77
N ASP A 149 8.49 -20.52 1.99
CA ASP A 149 8.38 -21.71 2.85
C ASP A 149 7.18 -21.64 3.80
N TRP A 150 6.37 -20.59 3.67
CA TRP A 150 5.15 -20.42 4.44
C TRP A 150 3.93 -20.71 3.56
N PRO A 151 2.88 -21.33 4.12
CA PRO A 151 1.63 -21.44 3.41
C PRO A 151 1.00 -20.08 3.16
N THR A 152 0.26 -19.96 2.05
CA THR A 152 -0.55 -18.79 1.76
C THR A 152 -1.59 -18.58 2.85
N ILE A 153 -1.73 -17.33 3.30
CA ILE A 153 -2.86 -16.88 4.10
C ILE A 153 -3.95 -16.38 3.16
N GLU A 154 -5.18 -16.84 3.36
CA GLU A 154 -6.31 -16.64 2.45
C GLU A 154 -7.54 -16.12 3.21
N ASN A 155 -8.54 -15.66 2.46
CA ASN A 155 -9.81 -15.17 2.99
C ASN A 155 -9.62 -14.08 4.06
N ILE A 156 -8.60 -13.24 3.88
CA ILE A 156 -8.33 -12.13 4.78
C ILE A 156 -9.41 -11.07 4.56
N SER A 157 -10.07 -10.68 5.65
CA SER A 157 -10.80 -9.43 5.76
C SER A 157 -10.18 -8.67 6.93
N GLY A 158 -9.80 -7.41 6.70
CA GLY A 158 -9.07 -6.67 7.73
C GLY A 158 -8.59 -5.29 7.31
N GLU A 159 -8.12 -4.57 8.31
CA GLU A 159 -7.62 -3.21 8.21
C GLU A 159 -6.10 -3.21 8.06
N PHE A 160 -5.59 -2.34 7.20
CA PHE A 160 -4.18 -2.03 7.02
C PHE A 160 -3.99 -0.54 7.26
N SER A 161 -2.92 -0.16 7.96
CA SER A 161 -2.55 1.24 8.09
C SER A 161 -1.05 1.45 8.13
N ILE A 162 -0.62 2.60 7.60
CA ILE A 162 0.71 3.16 7.81
C ILE A 162 0.52 4.57 8.36
N ARG A 163 1.28 4.93 9.40
CA ARG A 163 1.39 6.31 9.91
C ARG A 163 2.86 6.62 10.15
N GLY A 164 3.42 7.52 9.36
CA GLY A 164 4.86 7.77 9.33
C GLY A 164 5.62 6.48 9.00
N ASN A 165 6.45 6.03 9.93
CA ASN A 165 7.22 4.80 9.83
C ASN A 165 6.55 3.57 10.50
N LYS A 166 5.34 3.71 11.06
CA LYS A 166 4.64 2.60 11.72
C LYS A 166 3.66 1.94 10.75
N LEU A 167 3.69 0.61 10.66
CA LEU A 167 2.71 -0.19 9.92
C LEU A 167 1.93 -1.08 10.89
N GLU A 168 0.61 -1.15 10.69
CA GLU A 168 -0.28 -2.02 11.47
C GLU A 168 -1.28 -2.72 10.56
N VAL A 169 -1.55 -3.98 10.86
CA VAL A 169 -2.59 -4.79 10.24
C VAL A 169 -3.44 -5.40 11.34
N TYR A 170 -4.76 -5.37 11.16
CA TYR A 170 -5.71 -6.10 11.98
C TYR A 170 -6.65 -6.89 11.08
N ALA A 171 -6.63 -8.22 11.19
CA ALA A 171 -7.54 -9.11 10.50
C ALA A 171 -8.34 -9.92 11.53
N PRO A 172 -9.65 -9.64 11.72
CA PRO A 172 -10.49 -10.44 12.62
C PRO A 172 -10.57 -11.91 12.21
N SER A 173 -10.45 -12.20 10.91
CA SER A 173 -10.45 -13.56 10.38
C SER A 173 -9.53 -13.71 9.18
N ALA A 174 -8.83 -14.84 9.14
CA ALA A 174 -8.14 -15.34 7.96
C ALA A 174 -8.10 -16.88 7.99
N THR A 175 -7.63 -17.51 6.93
CA THR A 175 -7.43 -18.96 6.84
C THR A 175 -6.02 -19.28 6.37
N MET A 176 -5.38 -20.30 6.92
CA MET A 176 -4.09 -20.79 6.46
C MET A 176 -4.06 -22.32 6.58
N LEU A 177 -3.87 -23.04 5.46
CA LEU A 177 -3.96 -24.50 5.40
C LEU A 177 -5.25 -25.08 6.03
N GLY A 178 -6.38 -24.38 5.90
CA GLY A 178 -7.64 -24.79 6.50
C GLY A 178 -7.76 -24.55 8.01
N ALA A 179 -6.70 -24.08 8.69
CA ALA A 179 -6.81 -23.53 10.04
C ALA A 179 -7.43 -22.14 9.97
N ARG A 180 -8.38 -21.85 10.88
CA ARG A 180 -8.96 -20.53 11.01
C ARG A 180 -8.09 -19.69 11.93
N ILE A 181 -7.71 -18.51 11.48
CA ILE A 181 -6.96 -17.53 12.25
C ILE A 181 -7.94 -16.46 12.71
N HIS A 182 -7.87 -16.12 14.00
CA HIS A 182 -8.70 -15.13 14.66
C HIS A 182 -7.84 -14.01 15.24
N ASN A 183 -8.36 -12.79 15.18
CA ASN A 183 -7.76 -11.61 15.83
C ASN A 183 -6.26 -11.46 15.48
N LEU A 184 -5.92 -11.62 14.21
CA LEU A 184 -4.56 -11.45 13.73
C LEU A 184 -4.20 -9.97 13.77
N THR A 185 -3.20 -9.62 14.57
CA THR A 185 -2.57 -8.31 14.60
C THR A 185 -1.13 -8.44 14.16
N ILE A 186 -0.73 -7.63 13.19
CA ILE A 186 0.67 -7.47 12.78
C ILE A 186 1.04 -6.02 13.03
N ALA A 187 2.16 -5.77 13.69
CA ALA A 187 2.70 -4.44 13.87
C ALA A 187 4.18 -4.43 13.48
N LEU A 188 4.56 -3.40 12.74
CA LEU A 188 5.94 -3.04 12.50
C LEU A 188 6.12 -1.62 13.04
N PRO A 189 6.55 -1.47 14.31
CA PRO A 189 6.60 -0.18 15.00
C PRO A 189 7.48 0.86 14.31
N ASP A 190 8.54 0.41 13.64
CA ASP A 190 9.45 1.25 12.88
C ASP A 190 9.96 0.49 11.64
N MET A 191 9.38 0.79 10.48
CA MET A 191 9.79 0.27 9.17
C MET A 191 11.20 0.71 8.75
N MET A 192 11.74 1.76 9.37
CA MET A 192 13.05 2.32 9.07
C MET A 192 14.15 1.76 9.99
N SER A 193 13.77 1.03 11.04
CA SER A 193 14.73 0.37 11.91
C SER A 193 15.49 -0.71 11.15
N PRO A 194 16.84 -0.77 11.26
CA PRO A 194 17.63 -1.86 10.69
C PRO A 194 17.20 -3.25 11.19
N ASP A 195 16.65 -3.32 12.40
CA ASP A 195 16.22 -4.56 13.03
C ASP A 195 14.79 -4.97 12.63
N MET A 196 14.02 -4.05 12.03
CA MET A 196 12.65 -4.25 11.52
C MET A 196 11.79 -5.13 12.46
N PRO A 197 11.50 -4.67 13.70
CA PRO A 197 10.90 -5.50 14.73
C PRO A 197 9.44 -5.86 14.37
N LEU A 198 9.24 -7.04 13.81
CA LEU A 198 7.92 -7.54 13.42
C LEU A 198 7.22 -8.19 14.61
N GLU A 199 6.09 -7.63 15.02
CA GLU A 199 5.22 -8.20 16.05
C GLU A 199 4.01 -8.87 15.38
N ILE A 200 3.75 -10.13 15.72
CA ILE A 200 2.59 -10.88 15.24
C ILE A 200 1.87 -11.49 16.43
N LYS A 201 0.56 -11.25 16.52
CA LYS A 201 -0.32 -11.85 17.53
C LYS A 201 -1.56 -12.38 16.82
N GLY A 202 -2.08 -13.52 17.26
CA GLY A 202 -3.29 -14.09 16.69
C GLY A 202 -3.55 -15.47 17.29
N GLU A 203 -4.77 -15.95 17.12
CA GLU A 203 -5.22 -17.25 17.60
C GLU A 203 -5.48 -18.14 16.39
N ALA A 204 -5.01 -19.38 16.42
CA ALA A 204 -5.25 -20.34 15.35
C ALA A 204 -6.11 -21.50 15.89
N GLU A 205 -7.24 -21.76 15.25
CA GLU A 205 -8.12 -22.88 15.52
C GLU A 205 -8.05 -23.88 14.36
N ALA A 206 -7.69 -25.12 14.66
CA ALA A 206 -7.61 -26.20 13.68
C ALA A 206 -7.98 -27.55 14.31
N SER A 207 -8.45 -28.48 13.48
CA SER A 207 -8.56 -29.88 13.91
C SER A 207 -7.17 -30.50 14.12
N ASN A 208 -7.05 -31.55 14.94
CA ASN A 208 -5.77 -32.17 15.28
C ASN A 208 -4.91 -32.57 14.06
N ASN A 209 -5.54 -33.02 12.97
CA ASN A 209 -4.82 -33.40 11.74
C ASN A 209 -4.26 -32.17 11.00
N VAL A 210 -5.01 -31.06 10.99
CA VAL A 210 -4.58 -29.79 10.36
C VAL A 210 -3.46 -29.14 11.17
N PHE A 211 -3.48 -29.24 12.50
CA PHE A 211 -2.40 -28.71 13.34
C PHE A 211 -1.05 -29.40 13.05
N LEU A 212 -1.05 -30.73 12.91
CA LEU A 212 0.16 -31.47 12.54
C LEU A 212 0.65 -31.11 11.14
N GLU A 213 -0.26 -30.96 10.18
CA GLU A 213 0.09 -30.53 8.83
C GLU A 213 0.67 -29.11 8.81
N PHE A 214 0.12 -28.19 9.62
CA PHE A 214 0.66 -26.84 9.79
C PHE A 214 2.09 -26.86 10.36
N VAL A 215 2.35 -27.65 11.40
CA VAL A 215 3.71 -27.79 11.98
C VAL A 215 4.69 -28.43 10.98
N GLN A 216 4.21 -29.31 10.09
CA GLN A 216 5.05 -29.95 9.06
C GLN A 216 5.32 -29.05 7.86
N LYS A 217 4.35 -28.21 7.47
CA LYS A 217 4.39 -27.36 6.28
C LYS A 217 4.76 -25.91 6.58
N SER A 218 5.06 -25.57 7.83
CA SER A 218 5.58 -24.25 8.20
C SER A 218 6.95 -24.37 8.86
N PRO A 219 7.77 -23.31 8.79
CA PRO A 219 9.05 -23.26 9.47
C PRO A 219 8.92 -23.19 11.00
N VAL A 220 7.70 -23.15 11.56
CA VAL A 220 7.46 -22.89 12.99
C VAL A 220 8.28 -23.85 13.86
N ARG A 221 8.43 -25.11 13.44
CA ARG A 221 9.22 -26.12 14.14
C ARG A 221 10.67 -25.69 14.42
N GLY A 222 11.27 -24.87 13.57
CA GLY A 222 12.62 -24.31 13.78
C GLY A 222 12.67 -23.14 14.77
N TYR A 223 11.53 -22.55 15.11
CA TYR A 223 11.38 -21.43 16.04
C TYR A 223 10.83 -21.83 17.41
N ILE A 224 10.11 -22.96 17.50
CA ILE A 224 9.65 -23.58 18.74
C ILE A 224 10.62 -24.66 19.23
N ASN A 225 11.88 -24.31 19.43
CA ASN A 225 12.76 -25.15 20.26
C ASN A 225 12.58 -24.74 21.73
N GLY A 226 12.13 -25.70 22.54
CA GLY A 226 12.49 -25.75 23.95
C GLY A 226 13.93 -26.20 24.14
#